data_AF-A0A8J4AGE4-F1
#
_entry.id   AF-A0A8J4AGE4-F1
#
_cell.length_a   1.000
_cell.length_b   1.000
_cell.length_c   1.000
_cell.angle_alpha   90.00
_cell.angle_beta   90.00
_cell.angle_gamma   90.00
#
_symmetry.space_group_name_H-M   'P 1'
#
loop_
_entity.id
_entity.type
_entity.pdbx_description
1 polymer ?
#
loop_
_entity_poly.entity_id
_entity_poly.type
_entity_poly.pdbx_seq_one_letter_code
_entity_poly.pdbx_strand_id
1 'polypeptide(L)'
;MANHGGMTDDHDTTHGHTTTHGHDTDHGHNAAHGRRAADDRTMADRPGATDDRNTLDAWTDTVCRELGIAGPVDRAAILDLTKDVARGVARPAAPLTAYLVGLAVGAGGDPADVAERVGRLAGSWPTSRTAPEH
;
A
#
# COMPACT_ATOMS: atom_id res chain seq x y z
N MET A 1 -65.45 -15.43 15.36
CA MET A 1 -65.79 -14.22 14.58
C MET A 1 -64.73 -14.06 13.51
N ALA A 2 -65.16 -13.96 12.26
CA ALA A 2 -64.34 -13.92 11.05
C ALA A 2 -63.64 -12.56 10.88
N ASN A 3 -62.45 -12.57 10.26
CA ASN A 3 -61.87 -11.37 9.68
C ASN A 3 -61.69 -11.60 8.16
N HIS A 4 -62.70 -11.19 7.39
CA HIS A 4 -62.55 -10.74 6.00
C HIS A 4 -62.19 -9.24 6.10
N GLY A 5 -61.31 -8.60 5.33
CA GLY A 5 -60.89 -8.75 3.94
C GLY A 5 -60.57 -7.33 3.42
N GLY A 6 -59.91 -7.22 2.26
CA GLY A 6 -59.62 -5.96 1.55
C GLY A 6 -58.13 -5.82 1.30
N MET A 7 -57.53 -6.12 0.14
CA MET A 7 -57.92 -5.95 -1.27
C MET A 7 -58.20 -4.49 -1.65
N THR A 8 -57.15 -3.82 -2.14
CA THR A 8 -57.17 -2.80 -3.20
C THR A 8 -55.76 -2.82 -3.81
N ASP A 9 -55.56 -3.52 -4.92
CA ASP A 9 -55.66 -3.03 -6.31
C ASP A 9 -54.54 -2.09 -6.73
N ASP A 10 -53.74 -2.63 -7.64
CA ASP A 10 -52.73 -2.00 -8.47
C ASP A 10 -53.28 -0.78 -9.21
N HIS A 11 -52.49 0.29 -9.25
CA HIS A 11 -52.50 1.19 -10.39
C HIS A 11 -51.06 1.53 -10.79
N ASP A 12 -50.60 0.75 -11.76
CA ASP A 12 -49.64 1.13 -12.80
C ASP A 12 -50.04 2.50 -13.39
N THR A 13 -49.08 3.41 -13.45
CA THR A 13 -49.16 4.62 -14.27
C THR A 13 -47.81 4.81 -14.95
N THR A 14 -47.62 4.01 -15.99
CA THR A 14 -46.73 4.33 -17.10
C THR A 14 -47.42 5.40 -17.95
N HIS A 15 -46.81 6.57 -18.19
CA HIS A 15 -46.93 7.39 -19.43
C HIS A 15 -45.87 8.51 -19.39
N GLY A 16 -44.97 8.54 -20.40
CA GLY A 16 -44.03 9.65 -20.57
C GLY A 16 -42.83 9.34 -21.47
N HIS A 17 -43.05 8.79 -22.66
CA HIS A 17 -42.04 8.74 -23.72
C HIS A 17 -41.80 10.15 -24.29
N THR A 18 -40.58 10.64 -24.21
CA THR A 18 -40.06 11.71 -25.08
C THR A 18 -38.83 11.19 -25.82
N THR A 19 -39.05 10.84 -27.08
CA THR A 19 -38.04 10.57 -28.09
C THR A 19 -37.32 11.86 -28.44
N THR A 20 -36.00 11.94 -28.32
CA THR A 20 -35.19 12.91 -29.07
C THR A 20 -33.75 12.43 -29.24
N HIS A 21 -33.32 12.52 -30.50
CA HIS A 21 -31.94 12.53 -31.02
C HIS A 21 -31.25 11.20 -31.31
N GLY A 22 -31.23 10.89 -32.60
CA GLY A 22 -30.53 9.76 -33.19
C GLY A 22 -29.02 9.92 -33.18
N HIS A 23 -28.36 8.77 -33.09
CA HIS A 23 -26.94 8.63 -33.35
C HIS A 23 -26.75 7.29 -34.04
N ASP A 24 -26.72 7.32 -35.36
CA ASP A 24 -26.07 6.26 -36.14
C ASP A 24 -25.66 6.85 -37.48
N THR A 25 -24.35 6.88 -37.73
CA THR A 25 -23.74 6.30 -38.93
C THR A 25 -22.22 6.42 -38.74
N ASP A 26 -21.62 5.39 -38.16
CA ASP A 26 -20.22 5.05 -38.44
C ASP A 26 -20.17 4.50 -39.86
N HIS A 27 -19.53 5.24 -40.78
CA HIS A 27 -19.14 4.74 -42.09
C HIS A 27 -17.67 5.06 -42.31
N GLY A 28 -16.87 4.02 -42.13
CA GLY A 28 -15.43 4.04 -42.33
C GLY A 28 -15.02 4.56 -43.70
N HIS A 29 -13.97 5.37 -43.68
CA HIS A 29 -13.12 5.64 -44.84
C HIS A 29 -11.70 5.20 -44.51
N ASN A 30 -11.36 4.00 -44.95
CA ASN A 30 -9.99 3.51 -45.02
C ASN A 30 -9.36 4.03 -46.31
N ALA A 31 -8.38 4.92 -46.20
CA ALA A 31 -7.39 5.15 -47.24
C ALA A 31 -6.05 5.58 -46.61
N ALA A 32 -5.16 4.58 -46.51
CA ALA A 32 -3.71 4.63 -46.73
C ALA A 32 -2.89 5.83 -46.18
N HIS A 33 -1.84 5.53 -45.40
CA HIS A 33 -0.42 5.80 -45.72
C HIS A 33 0.50 5.40 -44.54
N GLY A 34 1.56 4.64 -44.81
CA GLY A 34 2.76 4.62 -43.96
C GLY A 34 3.27 3.24 -43.50
N ARG A 35 4.17 2.65 -44.29
CA ARG A 35 5.10 1.60 -43.82
C ARG A 35 6.15 2.20 -42.89
N ARG A 36 6.46 1.55 -41.77
CA ARG A 36 7.78 0.97 -41.40
C ARG A 36 7.94 0.81 -39.88
N ALA A 37 8.21 -0.44 -39.50
CA ALA A 37 9.22 -0.89 -38.54
C ALA A 37 9.51 0.00 -37.32
N ALA A 38 8.96 -0.40 -36.17
CA ALA A 38 9.65 -0.37 -34.88
C ALA A 38 8.92 -1.30 -33.89
N ASP A 39 8.79 -2.59 -34.27
CA ASP A 39 8.72 -3.66 -33.28
C ASP A 39 10.12 -3.81 -32.68
N ASP A 40 10.48 -2.91 -31.77
CA ASP A 40 11.59 -3.11 -30.83
C ASP A 40 11.38 -2.26 -29.56
N ARG A 41 10.35 -2.61 -28.80
CA ARG A 41 10.40 -2.42 -27.35
C ARG A 41 10.36 -3.78 -26.72
N THR A 42 11.52 -4.41 -26.78
CA THR A 42 12.02 -5.29 -25.74
C THR A 42 11.58 -4.75 -24.37
N MET A 43 10.55 -5.40 -23.81
CA MET A 43 10.18 -5.36 -22.39
C MET A 43 11.28 -6.07 -21.58
N ALA A 44 12.51 -5.54 -21.62
CA ALA A 44 13.56 -5.98 -20.72
C ALA A 44 13.76 -4.92 -19.65
N ASP A 45 13.65 -5.41 -18.43
CA ASP A 45 14.10 -4.80 -17.19
C ASP A 45 13.22 -3.69 -16.61
N ARG A 46 12.49 -4.01 -15.53
CA ARG A 46 11.97 -2.99 -14.61
C ARG A 46 13.16 -2.52 -13.75
N PRO A 47 13.70 -1.31 -13.93
CA PRO A 47 14.92 -0.89 -13.22
C PRO A 47 14.69 -0.58 -11.72
N GLY A 48 13.45 -0.63 -11.22
CA GLY A 48 13.11 -0.03 -9.93
C GLY A 48 13.74 -0.70 -8.70
N ALA A 49 13.84 -2.03 -8.64
CA ALA A 49 14.20 -2.70 -7.38
C ALA A 49 15.70 -2.67 -7.06
N THR A 50 16.55 -2.57 -8.09
CA THR A 50 18.02 -2.49 -7.95
C THR A 50 18.47 -1.03 -7.83
N ASP A 51 17.81 -0.11 -8.53
CA ASP A 51 18.10 1.33 -8.48
C ASP A 51 17.65 1.96 -7.15
N ASP A 52 16.49 1.56 -6.61
CA ASP A 52 15.99 2.02 -5.30
C ASP A 52 16.87 1.53 -4.14
N ARG A 53 17.36 0.28 -4.22
CA ARG A 53 18.27 -0.28 -3.20
C ARG A 53 19.57 0.50 -3.17
N ASN A 54 20.14 0.76 -4.35
CA ASN A 54 21.35 1.56 -4.51
C ASN A 54 21.15 3.01 -4.03
N THR A 55 19.98 3.60 -4.29
CA THR A 55 19.63 4.95 -3.81
C THR A 55 19.55 5.00 -2.28
N LEU A 56 18.92 4.00 -1.65
CA LEU A 56 18.81 3.93 -0.20
C LEU A 56 20.15 3.58 0.48
N ASP A 57 21.01 2.80 -0.18
CA ASP A 57 22.40 2.53 0.22
C ASP A 57 23.20 3.84 0.22
N ALA A 58 23.23 4.54 -0.90
CA ALA A 58 23.94 5.80 -1.05
C ALA A 58 23.44 6.88 -0.07
N TRP A 59 22.13 6.96 0.16
CA TRP A 59 21.56 7.86 1.16
C TRP A 59 22.03 7.49 2.58
N THR A 60 21.97 6.20 2.93
CA THR A 60 22.39 5.72 4.26
C THR A 60 23.86 6.03 4.51
N ASP A 61 24.73 5.75 3.53
CA ASP A 61 26.16 6.05 3.60
C ASP A 61 26.42 7.55 3.74
N THR A 62 25.65 8.38 3.04
CA THR A 62 25.76 9.85 3.13
C THR A 62 25.41 10.34 4.52
N VAL A 63 24.30 9.87 5.09
CA VAL A 63 23.86 10.23 6.45
C VAL A 63 24.84 9.73 7.51
N CYS A 64 25.34 8.50 7.38
CA CYS A 64 26.31 7.96 8.34
C CYS A 64 27.60 8.79 8.37
N ARG A 65 28.07 9.20 7.19
CA ARG A 65 29.25 10.07 7.06
C ARG A 65 29.04 11.44 7.69
N GLU A 66 27.89 12.06 7.44
CA GLU A 66 27.55 13.38 7.99
C GLU A 66 27.42 13.34 9.52
N LEU A 67 26.83 12.28 10.07
CA LEU A 67 26.60 12.13 11.51
C LEU A 67 27.79 11.51 12.25
N GLY A 68 28.87 11.14 11.55
CA GLY A 68 30.04 10.48 12.15
C GLY A 68 29.76 9.09 12.72
N ILE A 69 28.77 8.38 12.18
CA ILE A 69 28.40 7.03 12.63
C ILE A 69 29.41 6.03 12.06
N ALA A 70 30.16 5.37 12.94
CA ALA A 70 31.15 4.37 12.58
C ALA A 70 30.56 2.95 12.68
N GLY A 71 30.66 2.19 11.59
CA GLY A 71 30.27 0.77 11.54
C GLY A 71 29.21 0.45 10.49
N PRO A 72 29.08 -0.82 10.09
CA PRO A 72 28.06 -1.24 9.13
C PRO A 72 26.66 -1.12 9.75
N VAL A 73 25.79 -0.34 9.13
CA VAL A 73 24.36 -0.29 9.49
C VAL A 73 23.63 -1.44 8.79
N ASP A 74 23.09 -2.38 9.55
CA ASP A 74 22.22 -3.43 9.01
C ASP A 74 20.83 -2.87 8.71
N ARG A 75 20.72 -2.20 7.57
CA ARG A 75 19.47 -1.61 7.11
C ARG A 75 18.38 -2.66 6.91
N ALA A 76 18.71 -3.83 6.37
CA ALA A 76 17.72 -4.85 6.08
C ALA A 76 17.02 -5.27 7.38
N ALA A 77 17.79 -5.53 8.44
CA ALA A 77 17.25 -5.83 9.76
C ALA A 77 16.36 -4.71 10.30
N ILE A 78 16.77 -3.43 10.18
CA ILE A 78 15.97 -2.29 10.64
C ILE A 78 14.64 -2.18 9.87
N LEU A 79 14.67 -2.33 8.55
CA LEU A 79 13.49 -2.23 7.71
C LEU A 79 12.53 -3.39 7.94
N ASP A 80 13.04 -4.61 8.13
CA ASP A 80 12.20 -5.76 8.44
C ASP A 80 11.59 -5.66 9.85
N LEU A 81 12.36 -5.24 10.86
CA LEU A 81 11.84 -4.98 12.20
C LEU A 81 10.71 -3.94 12.18
N THR A 82 10.92 -2.80 11.52
CA THR A 82 9.92 -1.72 11.47
C THR A 82 8.69 -2.12 10.67
N LYS A 83 8.85 -2.95 9.64
CA LYS A 83 7.76 -3.55 8.87
C LYS A 83 6.92 -4.50 9.73
N ASP A 84 7.54 -5.32 10.56
CA ASP A 84 6.82 -6.22 11.47
C ASP A 84 6.08 -5.44 12.55
N VAL A 85 6.70 -4.40 13.11
CA VAL A 85 6.04 -3.47 14.03
C VAL A 85 4.84 -2.76 13.39
N ALA A 86 4.98 -2.29 12.16
CA ALA A 86 3.89 -1.63 11.44
C ALA A 86 2.68 -2.55 11.24
N ARG A 87 2.92 -3.86 11.14
CA ARG A 87 1.91 -4.90 10.94
C ARG A 87 1.29 -5.35 12.26
N GLY A 88 2.10 -5.58 13.30
CA GLY A 88 1.64 -6.12 14.59
C GLY A 88 1.04 -5.07 15.52
N VAL A 89 1.55 -3.83 15.48
CA VAL A 89 1.16 -2.75 16.39
C VAL A 89 0.23 -1.76 15.70
N ALA A 90 0.79 -0.92 14.82
CA ALA A 90 0.09 0.06 13.99
C ALA A 90 1.06 0.69 13.00
N ARG A 91 0.58 1.17 11.85
CA ARG A 91 1.39 1.85 10.83
C ARG A 91 2.31 2.98 11.37
N PRO A 92 1.85 3.90 12.25
CA PRO A 92 2.74 4.93 12.82
C PRO A 92 3.78 4.41 13.82
N ALA A 93 3.67 3.16 14.30
CA ALA A 93 4.61 2.60 15.27
C ALA A 93 5.99 2.30 14.67
N ALA A 94 6.09 2.15 13.34
CA ALA A 94 7.36 1.91 12.65
C ALA A 94 8.41 3.01 12.88
N PRO A 95 8.17 4.28 12.51
CA PRO A 95 9.15 5.35 12.72
C PRO A 95 9.46 5.59 14.19
N LEU A 96 8.46 5.48 15.08
CA LEU A 96 8.67 5.60 16.53
C LEU A 96 9.63 4.52 17.04
N THR A 97 9.44 3.28 16.58
CA THR A 97 10.26 2.16 17.02
C THR A 97 11.69 2.24 16.49
N ALA A 98 11.89 2.67 15.25
CA ALA A 98 13.22 2.90 14.70
C ALA A 98 14.01 3.91 15.56
N TYR A 99 13.37 4.99 15.98
CA TYR A 99 13.98 5.99 16.85
C TYR A 99 14.35 5.42 18.22
N LEU A 100 13.44 4.68 18.87
CA LEU A 100 13.67 4.09 20.20
C LEU A 100 14.77 3.01 20.17
N VAL A 101 14.81 2.19 19.12
CA VAL A 101 15.89 1.22 18.90
C VAL A 101 17.23 1.94 18.76
N GLY A 102 17.27 3.01 17.96
CA GLY A 102 18.47 3.84 17.81
C GLY A 102 18.96 4.43 19.14
N LEU A 103 18.05 4.93 19.98
CA LEU A 103 18.39 5.43 21.32
C LEU A 103 18.95 4.33 22.24
N ALA A 104 18.35 3.14 22.23
CA ALA A 104 18.80 2.02 23.06
C ALA A 104 20.19 1.52 22.64
N VAL A 105 20.45 1.42 21.34
CA VAL A 105 21.77 1.06 20.80
C VAL A 105 22.80 2.14 21.10
N GLY A 106 22.44 3.42 20.91
CA GLY A 106 23.30 4.55 21.26
C GLY A 106 23.66 4.64 22.75
N ALA A 107 22.83 4.07 23.62
CA ALA A 107 23.09 3.93 25.06
C ALA A 107 23.96 2.72 25.42
N GLY A 108 24.47 1.97 24.43
CA GLY A 108 25.34 0.80 24.62
C GLY A 108 24.60 -0.55 24.57
N GLY A 109 23.33 -0.58 24.15
CA GLY A 109 22.61 -1.82 23.92
C GLY A 109 23.12 -2.57 22.68
N ASP A 110 23.17 -3.91 22.75
CA ASP A 110 23.49 -4.72 21.59
C ASP A 110 22.35 -4.62 20.54
N PRO A 111 22.65 -4.31 19.25
CA PRO A 111 21.63 -4.14 18.22
C PRO A 111 20.75 -5.37 18.01
N ALA A 112 21.32 -6.58 18.07
CA ALA A 112 20.57 -7.82 17.86
C ALA A 112 19.63 -8.09 19.04
N ASP A 113 20.12 -7.93 20.28
CA ASP A 113 19.30 -8.08 21.48
C ASP A 113 18.15 -7.07 21.55
N VAL A 114 18.42 -5.81 21.19
CA VAL A 114 17.40 -4.75 21.15
C VAL A 114 16.34 -5.07 20.09
N ALA A 115 16.77 -5.42 18.87
CA ALA A 115 15.85 -5.79 17.79
C ALA A 115 15.00 -7.01 18.15
N GLU A 116 15.59 -8.04 18.73
CA GLU A 116 14.89 -9.26 19.14
C GLU A 116 13.82 -8.97 20.20
N ARG A 117 14.14 -8.16 21.23
CA ARG A 117 13.18 -7.75 22.27
C ARG A 117 12.00 -7.00 21.67
N VAL A 118 12.26 -6.05 20.78
CA VAL A 118 11.22 -5.26 20.11
C VAL A 118 10.37 -6.14 19.20
N GLY A 119 10.98 -7.05 18.44
CA GLY A 119 10.27 -8.01 17.60
C GLY A 119 9.31 -8.89 18.40
N ARG A 120 9.75 -9.43 19.56
CA ARG A 120 8.88 -10.17 20.48
C ARG A 120 7.72 -9.33 20.99
N LEU A 121 7.99 -8.07 21.40
CA LEU A 121 6.93 -7.16 21.86
C LEU A 121 5.89 -6.92 20.77
N ALA A 122 6.32 -6.64 19.55
CA ALA A 122 5.43 -6.44 18.40
C ALA A 122 4.60 -7.69 18.09
N GLY A 123 5.21 -8.89 18.15
CA GLY A 123 4.51 -10.16 17.91
C GLY A 123 3.50 -10.53 19.00
N SER A 124 3.71 -10.07 20.24
CA SER A 124 2.78 -10.27 21.35
C SER A 124 1.77 -9.13 21.54
N TRP A 125 1.82 -8.09 20.70
CA TRP A 125 0.99 -6.92 20.86
C TRP A 125 -0.48 -7.26 20.59
N PRO A 126 -1.41 -6.91 21.48
CA PRO A 126 -2.83 -7.17 21.27
C PRO A 126 -3.36 -6.29 20.12
N THR A 127 -3.47 -6.86 18.93
CA THR A 127 -4.06 -6.22 17.75
C THR A 127 -5.58 -6.15 17.95
N SER A 128 -6.06 -5.09 18.60
CA SER A 128 -7.47 -4.83 18.91
C SER A 128 -8.06 -5.67 20.05
N ARG A 129 -8.30 -5.01 21.18
CA ARG A 129 -9.43 -5.34 22.07
C ARG A 129 -10.70 -5.06 21.28
N THR A 130 -11.24 -6.09 20.61
CA THR A 130 -12.60 -6.08 20.05
C THR A 130 -13.54 -5.69 21.18
N ALA A 131 -14.15 -4.51 21.11
CA ALA A 131 -15.21 -4.15 22.04
C ALA A 131 -16.43 -5.03 21.75
N PRO A 132 -17.11 -5.61 22.75
CA PRO A 132 -18.39 -6.26 22.52
C PRO A 132 -19.42 -5.19 22.12
N GLU A 133 -20.10 -5.44 21.01
CA GLU A 133 -21.25 -4.68 20.54
C GLU A 133 -22.43 -4.83 21.52
N HIS A 134 -23.00 -3.71 21.94
CA HIS A 134 -24.18 -3.62 22.82
C HIS A 134 -25.33 -2.95 22.08
#